data_AF-A0AAW5KG45-F1
#
_entry.id   AF-A0AAW5KG45-F1
#
_cell.length_a   1.000
_cell.length_b   1.000
_cell.length_c   1.000
_cell.angle_alpha   90.00
_cell.angle_beta   90.00
_cell.angle_gamma   90.00
#
_symmetry.space_group_name_H-M   'P 1'
#
loop_
_entity.id
_entity.type
_entity.pdbx_description
1 polymer ?
#
loop_
_entity_poly.entity_id
_entity_poly.type
_entity_poly.pdbx_seq_one_letter_code
_entity_poly.pdbx_strand_id
1 'polypeptide(L)'
;LGIKAIDGALLDLGVSSHQLDTPARGFSYRADAPLDMRMSQSGLSAYDVVNGYSPEELTRILFAYGEEKYARQIARKIARLREQHPIETTAQLVEA
;
A
#
# COMPACT_ATOMS: atom_id res chain seq x y z
N LEU A 1 -15.15 15.30 26.60
CA LEU A 1 -15.96 15.96 25.54
C LEU A 1 -17.47 15.86 25.78
N GLY A 2 -18.01 14.79 26.40
CA GLY A 2 -19.41 14.78 26.89
C GLY A 2 -20.50 14.86 25.81
N ILE A 3 -20.15 14.63 24.54
CA ILE A 3 -21.07 14.68 23.40
C ILE A 3 -21.87 13.37 23.35
N LYS A 4 -23.20 13.46 23.31
CA LYS A 4 -24.11 12.30 23.29
C LYS A 4 -24.71 11.99 21.91
N ALA A 5 -24.80 12.98 21.02
CA ALA A 5 -25.34 12.84 19.67
C ALA A 5 -24.76 13.92 18.74
N ILE A 6 -24.87 13.69 17.44
CA ILE A 6 -24.52 14.63 16.36
C ILE A 6 -25.71 14.71 15.39
N ASP A 7 -25.91 15.86 14.76
CA ASP A 7 -26.97 16.05 13.77
C ASP A 7 -26.62 15.46 12.39
N GLY A 8 -25.33 15.22 12.14
CA GLY A 8 -24.85 14.63 10.90
C GLY A 8 -23.36 14.30 10.95
N ALA A 9 -22.95 13.36 10.11
CA ALA A 9 -21.56 13.01 9.88
C ALA A 9 -21.28 13.02 8.37
N LEU A 10 -20.13 13.56 7.99
CA LEU A 10 -19.58 13.45 6.65
C LEU A 10 -18.27 12.68 6.72
N LEU A 11 -18.13 11.70 5.84
CA LEU A 11 -16.89 10.94 5.67
C LEU A 11 -16.44 11.10 4.22
N ASP A 12 -15.35 11.83 4.03
CA ASP A 12 -14.63 11.90 2.76
C ASP A 12 -13.53 10.84 2.78
N LEU A 13 -13.76 9.74 2.06
CA LEU A 13 -12.90 8.57 2.08
C LEU A 13 -11.88 8.66 0.95
N GLY A 14 -10.60 8.62 1.32
CA GLY A 14 -9.51 8.62 0.35
C GLY A 14 -8.20 9.03 0.97
N VAL A 15 -7.23 9.34 0.10
CA VAL A 15 -5.96 9.94 0.48
C VAL A 15 -6.02 11.45 0.28
N SER A 16 -5.37 12.22 1.16
CA SER A 16 -5.29 13.67 1.03
C SER A 16 -4.21 14.09 0.02
N SER A 17 -4.31 15.29 -0.56
CA SER A 17 -3.27 15.85 -1.43
C SER A 17 -1.90 15.82 -0.75
N HIS A 18 -1.81 16.18 0.53
CA HIS A 18 -0.55 16.11 1.27
C HIS A 18 0.05 14.70 1.30
N GLN A 19 -0.76 13.64 1.39
CA GLN A 19 -0.25 12.26 1.34
C GLN A 19 0.32 11.89 -0.03
N LEU A 20 -0.26 12.41 -1.11
CA LEU A 20 0.21 12.21 -2.48
C LEU A 20 1.41 13.08 -2.85
N ASP A 21 1.45 14.32 -2.34
CA ASP A 21 2.44 15.33 -2.65
C ASP A 21 3.70 15.26 -1.77
N THR A 22 3.70 14.40 -0.75
CA THR A 22 4.86 14.14 0.11
C THR A 22 5.49 12.79 -0.28
N PRO A 23 6.57 12.77 -1.08
CA PRO A 23 7.13 11.52 -1.61
C PRO A 23 7.45 10.51 -0.51
N ALA A 24 8.03 10.94 0.61
CA ALA A 24 8.38 10.08 1.75
C ALA A 24 7.22 9.27 2.34
N ARG A 25 5.96 9.58 2.00
CA ARG A 25 4.78 8.81 2.42
C ARG A 25 4.53 7.57 1.57
N GLY A 26 5.16 7.47 0.39
CA GLY A 26 5.10 6.27 -0.45
C GLY A 26 3.76 5.99 -1.13
N PHE A 27 2.80 6.91 -1.11
CA PHE A 27 1.47 6.72 -1.74
C PHE A 27 1.48 6.87 -3.28
N SER A 28 2.52 7.48 -3.83
CA SER A 28 2.64 7.76 -5.25
C SER A 28 3.83 7.02 -5.83
N TYR A 29 3.65 6.46 -7.03
CA TYR A 29 4.72 5.85 -7.82
C TYR A 29 5.37 6.86 -8.80
N ARG A 30 4.94 8.13 -8.81
CA ARG A 30 5.48 9.17 -9.71
C ARG A 30 6.90 9.60 -9.33
N ALA A 31 7.24 9.51 -8.06
CA ALA A 31 8.56 9.76 -7.52
C ALA A 31 8.97 8.52 -6.71
N ASP A 32 10.24 8.16 -6.78
CA ASP A 32 10.76 7.05 -6.00
C ASP A 32 10.79 7.42 -4.51
N ALA A 33 10.29 6.51 -3.67
CA ALA A 33 10.12 6.73 -2.25
C ALA A 33 10.03 5.41 -1.47
N PRO A 34 10.28 5.41 -0.14
CA PRO A 34 10.09 4.22 0.69
C PRO A 34 8.66 3.66 0.62
N LEU A 35 8.52 2.34 0.66
CA LEU A 35 7.23 1.65 0.71
C LEU A 35 6.56 1.77 2.10
N ASP A 36 6.00 2.94 2.40
CA ASP A 36 5.23 3.15 3.64
C ASP A 36 3.71 2.95 3.43
N MET A 37 3.05 3.88 2.72
CA MET A 37 1.59 3.91 2.47
C MET A 37 0.67 3.91 3.72
N ARG A 38 1.19 4.10 4.94
CA ARG A 38 0.34 4.22 6.14
C ARG A 38 -0.21 5.63 6.25
N MET A 39 -1.51 5.74 6.49
CA MET A 39 -2.15 7.03 6.78
C MET A 39 -1.77 7.55 8.17
N SER A 40 -1.80 6.67 9.19
CA SER A 40 -1.55 6.99 10.61
C SER A 40 -0.07 6.98 11.03
N GLN A 41 0.85 6.57 10.14
CA GLN A 41 2.28 6.35 10.43
C GLN A 41 2.54 5.28 11.52
N SER A 42 1.56 4.42 11.79
CA SER A 42 1.66 3.34 12.77
C SER A 42 1.09 2.04 12.19
N GLY A 43 1.57 0.91 12.70
CA GLY A 43 1.16 -0.42 12.23
C GLY A 43 1.88 -0.85 10.96
N LEU A 44 1.23 -1.78 10.25
CA LEU A 44 1.75 -2.51 9.09
C LEU A 44 1.93 -1.58 7.88
N SER A 45 3.15 -1.54 7.35
CA SER A 45 3.50 -0.75 6.15
C SER A 45 3.35 -1.56 4.86
N ALA A 46 3.36 -0.88 3.71
CA ALA A 46 3.42 -1.54 2.41
C ALA A 46 4.68 -2.39 2.27
N TYR A 47 5.82 -1.95 2.81
CA TYR A 47 7.04 -2.74 2.88
C TYR A 47 6.81 -4.09 3.60
N ASP A 48 6.15 -4.06 4.76
CA ASP A 48 5.87 -5.27 5.54
C ASP A 48 4.95 -6.23 4.78
N VAL A 49 3.94 -5.70 4.08
CA VAL A 49 3.04 -6.49 3.25
C VAL A 49 3.79 -7.12 2.08
N VAL A 50 4.49 -6.30 1.29
CA VAL A 50 5.18 -6.73 0.06
C VAL A 50 6.28 -7.73 0.36
N ASN A 51 7.01 -7.57 1.46
CA ASN A 51 8.12 -8.46 1.82
C ASN A 51 7.72 -9.61 2.77
N GLY A 52 6.62 -9.49 3.51
CA GLY A 52 6.22 -10.46 4.52
C GLY A 52 5.10 -11.42 4.10
N TYR A 53 4.16 -11.00 3.26
CA TYR A 53 3.01 -11.84 2.92
C TYR A 53 3.38 -12.98 1.99
N SER A 54 2.69 -14.12 2.10
CA SER A 54 2.80 -15.20 1.13
C SER A 54 2.30 -14.76 -0.27
N PRO A 55 2.74 -15.43 -1.36
CA PRO A 55 2.19 -15.16 -2.70
C PRO A 55 0.67 -15.29 -2.78
N GLU A 56 0.08 -16.20 -1.99
CA GLU A 56 -1.37 -16.41 -1.89
C GLU A 56 -2.06 -15.22 -1.23
N GLU A 57 -1.52 -14.70 -0.13
CA GLU A 57 -2.03 -13.51 0.55
C GLU A 57 -1.92 -12.27 -0.34
N LEU A 58 -0.79 -12.08 -1.04
CA LEU A 58 -0.60 -11.01 -2.01
C LEU A 58 -1.61 -11.11 -3.16
N THR A 59 -1.81 -12.31 -3.70
CA THR A 59 -2.82 -12.56 -4.74
C THR A 59 -4.20 -12.16 -4.25
N ARG A 60 -4.55 -12.53 -3.01
CA ARG A 60 -5.86 -12.21 -2.42
C ARG A 60 -6.09 -10.71 -2.33
N ILE A 61 -5.14 -9.93 -1.80
CA ILE A 61 -5.33 -8.49 -1.62
C ILE A 61 -5.33 -7.73 -2.96
N LEU A 62 -4.47 -8.13 -3.91
CA LEU A 62 -4.43 -7.52 -5.24
C LEU A 62 -5.73 -7.75 -6.01
N PHE A 63 -6.30 -8.94 -5.89
CA PHE A 63 -7.59 -9.26 -6.50
C PHE A 63 -8.74 -8.53 -5.79
N ALA A 64 -8.82 -8.63 -4.45
CA ALA A 64 -9.98 -8.15 -3.70
C ALA A 64 -10.04 -6.61 -3.57
N TYR A 65 -8.89 -5.94 -3.46
CA TYR A 65 -8.83 -4.49 -3.26
C TYR A 65 -8.33 -3.73 -4.49
N GLY A 66 -7.55 -4.37 -5.35
CA GLY A 66 -7.06 -3.76 -6.59
C GLY A 66 -7.88 -4.11 -7.83
N GLU A 67 -8.85 -5.04 -7.71
CA GLU A 67 -9.63 -5.56 -8.85
C GLU A 67 -8.72 -6.09 -10.00
N GLU A 68 -7.52 -6.56 -9.64
CA GLU A 68 -6.46 -6.87 -10.59
C GLU A 68 -6.58 -8.29 -11.17
N LYS A 69 -6.79 -8.39 -12.48
CA LYS A 69 -6.96 -9.65 -13.22
C LYS A 69 -5.69 -10.50 -13.24
N TYR A 70 -4.52 -9.86 -13.19
CA TYR A 70 -3.21 -10.50 -13.18
C TYR A 70 -2.64 -10.69 -11.78
N ALA A 71 -3.46 -10.61 -10.72
CA ALA A 71 -3.04 -10.65 -9.32
C ALA A 71 -2.07 -11.81 -9.01
N ARG A 72 -2.35 -13.02 -9.52
CA ARG A 72 -1.48 -14.18 -9.32
C ARG A 72 -0.11 -14.03 -9.98
N GLN A 73 -0.05 -13.42 -11.16
CA GLN A 73 1.21 -13.21 -11.88
C GLN A 73 2.04 -12.13 -11.19
N ILE A 74 1.40 -11.03 -10.77
CA ILE A 74 2.05 -9.93 -10.06
C ILE A 74 2.58 -10.41 -8.71
N ALA A 75 1.77 -11.14 -7.91
CA ALA A 75 2.21 -11.68 -6.63
C ALA A 75 3.43 -12.61 -6.75
N ARG A 76 3.48 -13.45 -7.80
CA ARG A 76 4.64 -14.30 -8.10
C ARG A 76 5.88 -13.50 -8.47
N LYS A 77 5.72 -12.43 -9.25
CA LYS A 77 6.82 -11.53 -9.61
C LYS A 77 7.38 -10.81 -8.40
N ILE A 78 6.51 -10.26 -7.55
CA ILE A 78 6.89 -9.65 -6.27
C ILE A 78 7.67 -10.66 -5.41
N ALA A 79 7.14 -11.86 -5.23
CA ALA A 79 7.78 -12.91 -4.44
C ALA A 79 9.17 -13.29 -5.00
N ARG A 80 9.29 -13.43 -6.32
CA ARG A 80 10.56 -13.74 -6.99
C ARG A 80 11.58 -12.60 -6.87
N LEU A 81 11.14 -11.35 -6.99
CA LEU A 81 12.04 -10.20 -6.88
C LEU A 81 12.58 -10.08 -5.46
N ARG A 82 11.70 -10.20 -4.45
CA ARG A 82 12.13 -10.06 -3.04
C ARG A 82 13.05 -11.18 -2.54
N GLU A 83 13.08 -12.33 -3.22
CA GLU A 83 14.05 -13.40 -2.94
C GLU A 83 15.50 -12.97 -3.26
N GLN A 84 15.69 -12.00 -4.14
CA GLN A 84 17.01 -11.48 -4.52
C GLN A 84 17.46 -10.37 -3.55
N HIS A 85 16.58 -9.40 -3.33
CA HIS A 85 16.75 -8.32 -2.35
C HIS A 85 15.37 -7.82 -1.91
N PRO A 86 15.20 -7.35 -0.67
CA PRO A 86 13.94 -6.72 -0.25
C PRO A 86 13.51 -5.61 -1.21
N ILE A 87 12.20 -5.48 -1.41
CA ILE A 87 11.61 -4.37 -2.17
C ILE A 87 11.37 -3.23 -1.19
N GLU A 88 12.18 -2.19 -1.26
CA GLU A 88 12.23 -1.08 -0.31
C GLU A 88 11.48 0.16 -0.82
N THR A 89 11.42 0.35 -2.14
CA THR A 89 10.90 1.59 -2.74
C THR A 89 9.76 1.39 -3.73
N THR A 90 9.02 2.46 -3.98
CA THR A 90 7.92 2.50 -4.95
C THR A 90 8.39 2.18 -6.36
N ALA A 91 9.58 2.64 -6.78
CA ALA A 91 10.11 2.30 -8.10
C ALA A 91 10.45 0.81 -8.23
N GLN A 92 11.06 0.21 -7.19
CA GLN A 92 11.36 -1.22 -7.18
C GLN A 92 10.09 -2.08 -7.27
N LEU A 93 8.99 -1.64 -6.63
CA LEU A 93 7.70 -2.33 -6.73
C LEU A 93 7.08 -2.22 -8.13
N VAL A 94 7.28 -1.12 -8.84
CA VAL A 94 6.82 -0.94 -10.23
C VAL A 94 7.55 -1.89 -11.19
N GLU A 95 8.83 -2.18 -10.93
CA GLU A 95 9.65 -3.08 -11.76
C GLU A 95 9.31 -4.57 -11.59
N ALA A 96 8.63 -4.95 -10.51
CA ALA A 96 8.25 -6.33 -10.21
C ALA A 96 7.28 -6.93 -11.26
#